data_AF-A0A350YPY8-F1
#
_entry.id   AF-A0A350YPY8-F1
#
_cell.length_a   1.000
_cell.length_b   1.000
_cell.length_c   1.000
_cell.angle_alpha   90.00
_cell.angle_beta   90.00
_cell.angle_gamma   90.00
#
_symmetry.space_group_name_H-M   'P 1'
#
loop_
_entity.id
_entity.type
_entity.pdbx_description
1 polymer ?
#
loop_
_entity_poly.entity_id
_entity_poly.type
_entity_poly.pdbx_seq_one_letter_code
_entity_poly.pdbx_strand_id
1 'polypeptide(L)'
;MCESCGSVHYSYNSCGDRHCPKCQAAKQAFWIEDLMQSTLPVKHYHIIFTVPHQLNAVCLHNQRMYYDILFAAVWNTLYSFGYSHYGSETGAVAVLHSWGQNMSLHPHIHCVVPAVGYTLDAEWKEIGHSGKYLYPVHQLSDTFKGKFLDSLKRALRKQDELVLFDDKVQTAYKSQWVVHCEPSMAGAEHVVKYLGQYTHRVAITNQRILNIENGKVTFIAKDYRDRAIKKPVTLDGIEFLRRFTMHILPKRFVKIRRYGIYNHTVKRNMSLRFTSEKQSSNKPNEKSLSPETKQQRFERLTGVNLSLCRVCKTGRMITIRELPRIRSPGWSFLSFQNTNS
;
A
#
# COMPACT_ATOMS: atom_id res chain seq x y z
N MET A 1 -9.41 34.26 0.32
CA MET A 1 -10.25 35.06 -0.58
C MET A 1 -9.50 35.25 -1.88
N CYS A 2 -10.18 35.20 -3.03
CA CYS A 2 -9.56 35.54 -4.31
C CYS A 2 -9.45 37.07 -4.44
N GLU A 3 -8.28 37.56 -4.81
CA GLU A 3 -8.04 39.00 -5.01
C GLU A 3 -8.79 39.57 -6.24
N SER A 4 -9.14 38.75 -7.23
CA SER A 4 -9.78 39.23 -8.47
C SER A 4 -11.31 39.09 -8.48
N CYS A 5 -11.86 38.02 -7.89
CA CYS A 5 -13.31 37.74 -7.93
C CYS A 5 -13.96 37.66 -6.56
N GLY A 6 -13.23 37.94 -5.48
CA GLY A 6 -13.77 37.93 -4.10
C GLY A 6 -14.16 36.55 -3.56
N SER A 7 -14.07 35.49 -4.36
CA SER A 7 -14.48 34.13 -3.96
C SER A 7 -13.77 33.68 -2.68
N VAL A 8 -14.55 33.20 -1.70
CA VAL A 8 -14.05 32.70 -0.42
C VAL A 8 -13.93 31.18 -0.48
N HIS A 9 -12.79 30.65 -0.06
CA HIS A 9 -12.54 29.21 0.02
C HIS A 9 -12.01 28.87 1.42
N TYR A 10 -12.60 27.85 2.02
CA TYR A 10 -12.18 27.34 3.32
C TYR A 10 -11.14 26.22 3.14
N SER A 11 -9.92 26.47 3.60
CA SER A 11 -8.87 25.44 3.66
C SER A 11 -8.75 24.93 5.09
N TYR A 12 -9.06 23.64 5.29
CA TYR A 12 -8.95 22.99 6.59
C TYR A 12 -7.59 22.30 6.73
N ASN A 13 -7.07 22.26 7.96
CA ASN A 13 -5.89 21.46 8.29
C ASN A 13 -6.15 19.97 8.01
N SER A 14 -5.12 19.26 7.56
CA SER A 14 -5.18 17.80 7.40
C SER A 14 -5.48 17.14 8.75
N CYS A 15 -6.35 16.13 8.77
CA CYS A 15 -6.64 15.35 9.97
C CYS A 15 -5.45 14.50 10.45
N GLY A 16 -4.39 14.38 9.66
CA GLY A 16 -3.21 13.56 9.97
C GLY A 16 -3.44 12.06 9.83
N ASP A 17 -4.70 11.60 9.82
CA ASP A 17 -5.07 10.19 9.76
C ASP A 17 -4.81 9.58 8.37
N ARG A 18 -4.11 8.44 8.36
CA ARG A 18 -3.73 7.66 7.17
C ARG A 18 -4.89 6.95 6.48
N HIS A 19 -6.02 6.82 7.16
CA HIS A 19 -7.28 6.25 6.69
C HIS A 19 -8.27 7.32 6.18
N CYS A 20 -7.89 8.60 6.19
CA CYS A 20 -8.74 9.65 5.63
C CYS A 20 -8.63 9.69 4.09
N PRO A 21 -9.72 9.44 3.34
CA PRO A 21 -9.70 9.45 1.87
C PRO A 21 -9.43 10.85 1.27
N LYS A 22 -9.63 11.93 2.05
CA LYS A 22 -9.42 13.32 1.62
C LYS A 22 -7.96 13.77 1.77
N CYS A 23 -7.31 13.43 2.88
CA CYS A 23 -6.03 14.03 3.27
C CYS A 23 -4.78 13.33 2.71
N GLN A 24 -4.93 12.17 2.08
CA GLN A 24 -3.80 11.32 1.69
C GLN A 24 -3.25 11.58 0.27
N ALA A 25 -3.94 12.35 -0.57
CA ALA A 25 -3.56 12.53 -1.97
C ALA A 25 -2.16 13.15 -2.15
N ALA A 26 -1.83 14.21 -1.38
CA ALA A 26 -0.50 14.82 -1.44
C ALA A 26 0.60 13.86 -0.94
N LYS A 27 0.35 13.16 0.18
CA LYS A 27 1.28 12.18 0.76
C LYS A 27 1.54 11.02 -0.22
N GLN A 28 0.50 10.59 -0.92
CA GLN A 28 0.58 9.58 -1.97
C GLN A 28 1.53 10.03 -3.09
N ALA A 29 1.33 11.24 -3.61
CA ALA A 29 2.14 11.77 -4.71
C ALA A 29 3.62 11.90 -4.32
N PHE A 30 3.90 12.48 -3.15
CA PHE A 30 5.28 12.59 -2.64
C PHE A 30 5.93 11.23 -2.44
N TRP A 31 5.20 10.27 -1.85
CA TRP A 31 5.73 8.94 -1.64
C TRP A 31 6.02 8.19 -2.94
N ILE A 32 5.17 8.34 -3.97
CA ILE A 32 5.41 7.73 -5.28
C ILE A 32 6.72 8.25 -5.86
N GLU A 33 6.90 9.57 -5.85
CA GLU A 33 8.13 10.19 -6.35
C GLU A 33 9.37 9.77 -5.54
N ASP A 34 9.30 9.80 -4.21
CA ASP A 34 10.40 9.36 -3.35
C ASP A 34 10.73 7.87 -3.62
N LEU A 35 9.69 7.04 -3.84
CA LEU A 35 9.91 5.64 -4.18
C LEU A 35 10.57 5.52 -5.56
N MET A 36 10.12 6.25 -6.58
CA MET A 36 10.71 6.25 -7.92
C MET A 36 12.21 6.60 -7.87
N GLN A 37 12.56 7.71 -7.21
CA GLN A 37 13.95 8.13 -7.03
C GLN A 37 14.77 7.10 -6.26
N SER A 38 14.12 6.36 -5.36
CA SER A 38 14.79 5.35 -4.55
C SER A 38 14.87 3.97 -5.19
N THR A 39 14.18 3.74 -6.32
CA THR A 39 14.10 2.43 -6.97
C THR A 39 15.28 2.24 -7.90
N LEU A 40 15.84 1.02 -7.97
CA LEU A 40 16.97 0.72 -8.84
C LEU A 40 16.54 0.84 -10.31
N PRO A 41 17.39 1.34 -11.23
CA PRO A 41 17.06 1.50 -12.65
C PRO A 41 17.16 0.16 -13.40
N VAL A 42 16.45 -0.86 -12.92
CA VAL A 42 16.44 -2.23 -13.42
C VAL A 42 15.02 -2.64 -13.77
N LYS A 43 14.84 -3.82 -14.35
CA LYS A 43 13.50 -4.41 -14.53
C LYS A 43 12.91 -4.78 -13.17
N HIS A 44 11.59 -4.63 -13.00
CA HIS A 44 10.88 -5.09 -11.80
C HIS A 44 9.67 -5.90 -12.17
N TYR A 45 9.39 -6.90 -11.36
CA TYR A 45 8.19 -7.70 -11.43
C TYR A 45 7.22 -7.26 -10.33
N HIS A 46 5.94 -7.20 -10.69
CA HIS A 46 4.87 -6.97 -9.73
C HIS A 46 4.28 -8.31 -9.32
N ILE A 47 4.53 -8.71 -8.07
CA ILE A 47 4.10 -10.00 -7.52
C ILE A 47 3.08 -9.75 -6.43
N ILE A 48 1.91 -10.38 -6.52
CA ILE A 48 0.79 -10.20 -5.60
C ILE A 48 0.55 -11.50 -4.85
N PHE A 49 0.68 -11.47 -3.53
CA PHE A 49 0.43 -12.60 -2.66
C PHE A 49 -0.95 -12.45 -2.03
N THR A 50 -1.86 -13.34 -2.41
CA THR A 50 -3.26 -13.32 -1.96
C THR A 50 -3.54 -14.48 -1.01
N VAL A 51 -4.34 -14.23 0.01
CA VAL A 51 -4.73 -15.24 1.00
C VAL A 51 -6.21 -15.61 0.81
N PRO A 52 -6.61 -16.88 0.96
CA PRO A 52 -8.00 -17.29 0.85
C PRO A 52 -8.91 -16.64 1.92
N HIS A 53 -10.13 -16.29 1.51
CA HIS A 53 -11.11 -15.59 2.35
C HIS A 53 -11.54 -16.37 3.60
N GLN A 54 -11.35 -17.69 3.63
CA GLN A 54 -11.64 -18.53 4.79
C GLN A 54 -10.83 -18.10 6.03
N LEU A 55 -9.67 -17.49 5.82
CA LEU A 55 -8.80 -17.00 6.89
C LEU A 55 -9.16 -15.59 7.37
N ASN A 56 -10.19 -14.95 6.79
CA ASN A 56 -10.64 -13.62 7.20
C ASN A 56 -11.07 -13.57 8.68
N ALA A 57 -11.65 -14.65 9.21
CA ALA A 57 -12.01 -14.74 10.63
C ALA A 57 -10.76 -14.62 11.54
N VAL A 58 -9.68 -15.32 11.20
CA VAL A 58 -8.41 -15.25 11.92
C VAL A 58 -7.79 -13.85 11.81
N CYS A 59 -7.88 -13.25 10.62
CA CYS A 59 -7.41 -11.89 10.40
C CYS A 59 -8.17 -10.86 11.24
N LEU A 60 -9.49 -10.99 11.38
CA LEU A 60 -10.30 -10.07 12.18
C LEU A 60 -10.08 -10.27 13.69
N HIS A 61 -9.84 -11.51 14.12
CA HIS A 61 -9.51 -11.85 15.50
C HIS A 61 -8.22 -11.16 15.97
N ASN A 62 -7.14 -11.28 15.18
CA ASN A 62 -5.86 -10.65 15.50
C ASN A 62 -5.14 -10.13 14.26
N GLN A 63 -5.55 -8.93 13.82
CA GLN A 63 -5.02 -8.27 12.62
C GLN A 63 -3.50 -8.09 12.65
N ARG A 64 -2.93 -7.71 13.80
CA ARG A 64 -1.49 -7.46 13.89
C ARG A 64 -0.70 -8.75 13.65
N MET A 65 -1.01 -9.80 14.40
CA MET A 65 -0.38 -11.11 14.24
C MET A 65 -0.51 -11.61 12.81
N TYR A 66 -1.71 -11.56 12.26
CA TYR A 66 -2.00 -12.04 10.91
C TYR A 66 -1.19 -11.31 9.84
N TYR A 67 -1.19 -9.96 9.87
CA TYR A 67 -0.45 -9.18 8.88
C TYR A 67 1.07 -9.29 9.07
N ASP A 68 1.57 -9.44 10.30
CA ASP A 68 3.00 -9.66 10.54
C ASP A 68 3.47 -11.00 9.96
N ILE A 69 2.68 -12.07 10.15
CA ILE A 69 2.92 -13.39 9.53
C ILE A 69 2.82 -13.30 8.01
N LEU A 70 1.84 -12.57 7.48
CA LEU A 70 1.67 -12.39 6.04
C LEU A 70 2.92 -11.77 5.41
N PHE A 71 3.42 -10.66 5.99
CA PHE A 71 4.65 -10.03 5.53
C PHE A 71 5.87 -10.96 5.64
N ALA A 72 6.00 -11.68 6.75
CA ALA A 72 7.11 -12.61 6.95
C ALA A 72 7.08 -13.76 5.95
N ALA A 73 5.91 -14.38 5.72
CA ALA A 73 5.75 -15.45 4.76
C ALA A 73 6.06 -14.99 3.32
N VAL A 74 5.59 -13.81 2.93
CA VAL A 74 5.90 -13.22 1.62
C VAL A 74 7.40 -13.01 1.45
N TRP A 75 8.06 -12.37 2.42
CA TRP A 75 9.50 -12.13 2.33
C TRP A 75 10.29 -13.44 2.35
N ASN A 76 10.00 -14.34 3.28
CA ASN A 76 10.69 -15.63 3.37
C ASN A 76 10.55 -16.43 2.07
N THR A 77 9.40 -16.37 1.39
CA THR A 77 9.23 -16.99 0.06
C THR A 77 10.18 -16.36 -0.96
N LEU A 78 10.13 -15.04 -1.14
CA LEU A 78 10.98 -14.34 -2.11
C LEU A 78 12.48 -14.53 -1.81
N TYR A 79 12.85 -14.45 -0.53
CA TYR A 79 14.21 -14.64 -0.06
C TYR A 79 14.72 -16.04 -0.42
N SER A 80 14.00 -17.11 -0.07
CA SER A 80 14.41 -18.48 -0.43
C SER A 80 14.52 -18.67 -1.94
N PHE A 81 13.62 -18.08 -2.72
CA PHE A 81 13.60 -18.21 -4.19
C PHE A 81 14.78 -17.48 -4.85
N GLY A 82 15.22 -16.35 -4.30
CA GLY A 82 16.45 -15.69 -4.75
C GLY A 82 17.64 -16.64 -4.70
N TYR A 83 17.83 -17.32 -3.57
CA TYR A 83 18.94 -18.26 -3.41
C TYR A 83 18.76 -19.57 -4.18
N SER A 84 17.58 -20.19 -4.13
CA SER A 84 17.38 -21.51 -4.75
C SER A 84 17.43 -21.50 -6.27
N HIS A 85 17.03 -20.40 -6.91
CA HIS A 85 17.05 -20.28 -8.37
C HIS A 85 18.27 -19.55 -8.91
N TYR A 86 18.79 -18.56 -8.17
CA TYR A 86 19.81 -17.66 -8.69
C TYR A 86 21.05 -17.55 -7.79
N GLY A 87 21.07 -18.19 -6.63
CA GLY A 87 22.19 -18.08 -5.68
C GLY A 87 22.42 -16.65 -5.20
N SER A 88 21.36 -15.84 -5.11
CA SER A 88 21.47 -14.42 -4.80
C SER A 88 20.42 -13.92 -3.81
N GLU A 89 20.79 -12.91 -3.03
CA GLU A 89 19.84 -12.15 -2.23
C GLU A 89 19.06 -11.18 -3.13
N THR A 90 17.75 -11.39 -3.22
CA THR A 90 16.83 -10.49 -3.93
C THR A 90 16.43 -9.27 -3.06
N GLY A 91 15.42 -8.52 -3.48
CA GLY A 91 14.80 -7.51 -2.63
C GLY A 91 13.33 -7.35 -2.94
N ALA A 92 12.62 -6.60 -2.11
CA ALA A 92 11.23 -6.26 -2.39
C ALA A 92 10.83 -4.96 -1.72
N VAL A 93 9.96 -4.20 -2.38
CA VAL A 93 9.10 -3.21 -1.73
C VAL A 93 7.70 -3.81 -1.63
N ALA A 94 7.29 -4.16 -0.41
CA ALA A 94 6.04 -4.84 -0.11
C ALA A 94 5.01 -3.88 0.49
N VAL A 95 3.78 -3.90 -0.03
CA VAL A 95 2.67 -3.04 0.39
C VAL A 95 1.47 -3.90 0.76
N LEU A 96 1.04 -3.82 2.02
CA LEU A 96 -0.19 -4.47 2.47
C LEU A 96 -1.42 -3.76 1.92
N HIS A 97 -2.35 -4.55 1.41
CA HIS A 97 -3.68 -4.12 1.01
C HIS A 97 -4.71 -5.04 1.66
N SER A 98 -5.85 -4.49 2.11
CA SER A 98 -6.82 -5.25 2.94
C SER A 98 -8.23 -5.28 2.37
N TRP A 99 -8.48 -4.73 1.18
CA TRP A 99 -9.83 -4.64 0.62
C TRP A 99 -9.91 -5.04 -0.84
N GLY A 100 -11.05 -5.64 -1.20
CA GLY A 100 -11.51 -5.72 -2.58
C GLY A 100 -12.26 -4.47 -3.02
N GLN A 101 -12.65 -4.39 -4.29
CA GLN A 101 -13.38 -3.23 -4.83
C GLN A 101 -14.73 -3.00 -4.12
N ASN A 102 -15.39 -4.03 -3.60
CA ASN A 102 -16.64 -3.92 -2.84
C ASN A 102 -16.44 -3.67 -1.33
N MET A 103 -15.21 -3.29 -0.91
CA MET A 103 -14.81 -3.12 0.50
C MET A 103 -14.98 -4.38 1.35
N SER A 104 -15.00 -5.56 0.74
CA SER A 104 -14.84 -6.82 1.49
C SER A 104 -13.39 -6.96 1.96
N LEU A 105 -13.21 -7.58 3.14
CA LEU A 105 -11.88 -7.89 3.65
C LEU A 105 -11.17 -8.86 2.70
N HIS A 106 -10.04 -8.41 2.17
CA HIS A 106 -9.23 -9.17 1.24
C HIS A 106 -7.74 -8.84 1.47
N PRO A 107 -7.10 -9.42 2.50
CA PRO A 107 -5.70 -9.19 2.79
C PRO A 107 -4.80 -9.78 1.71
N HIS A 108 -3.96 -8.93 1.11
CA HIS A 108 -2.95 -9.33 0.13
C HIS A 108 -1.77 -8.37 0.17
N ILE A 109 -0.63 -8.80 -0.33
CA ILE A 109 0.59 -7.97 -0.41
C ILE A 109 0.98 -7.82 -1.87
N HIS A 110 1.11 -6.58 -2.30
CA HIS A 110 1.77 -6.25 -3.56
C HIS A 110 3.27 -6.06 -3.31
N CYS A 111 4.09 -6.71 -4.13
CA CYS A 111 5.54 -6.62 -4.09
C CYS A 111 6.08 -6.08 -5.40
N VAL A 112 7.01 -5.14 -5.30
CA VAL A 112 7.90 -4.76 -6.42
C VAL A 112 9.23 -5.42 -6.18
N VAL A 113 9.52 -6.42 -7.02
CA VAL A 113 10.69 -7.28 -6.89
C VAL A 113 11.63 -6.95 -8.05
N PRO A 114 12.88 -6.56 -7.77
CA PRO A 114 13.84 -6.22 -8.81
C PRO A 114 14.32 -7.50 -9.51
N ALA A 115 14.58 -7.39 -10.81
CA ALA A 115 15.23 -8.42 -11.62
C ALA A 115 16.76 -8.43 -11.39
N VAL A 116 17.20 -8.07 -10.18
CA VAL A 116 18.61 -8.16 -9.76
C VAL A 116 18.68 -8.60 -8.29
N GLY A 117 19.83 -9.16 -7.93
CA GLY A 117 20.22 -9.47 -6.56
C GLY A 117 21.74 -9.43 -6.42
N TYR A 118 22.25 -9.86 -5.27
CA TYR A 118 23.69 -10.05 -5.08
C TYR A 118 24.05 -11.47 -4.66
N THR A 119 25.16 -11.98 -5.16
CA THR A 119 25.68 -13.31 -4.78
C THR A 119 26.25 -13.30 -3.37
N LEU A 120 26.59 -14.47 -2.82
CA LEU A 120 27.28 -14.54 -1.51
C LEU A 120 28.62 -13.79 -1.50
N ASP A 121 29.29 -13.71 -2.65
CA ASP A 121 30.52 -12.95 -2.86
C ASP A 121 30.27 -11.45 -3.08
N ALA A 122 29.03 -11.01 -2.86
CA ALA A 122 28.57 -9.64 -3.02
C ALA A 122 28.77 -9.08 -4.44
N GLU A 123 28.62 -9.94 -5.44
CA GLU A 123 28.62 -9.53 -6.85
C GLU A 123 27.20 -9.22 -7.32
N TRP A 124 27.06 -8.18 -8.13
CA TRP A 124 25.80 -7.85 -8.77
C TRP A 124 25.40 -8.94 -9.77
N LYS A 125 24.17 -9.45 -9.64
CA LYS A 125 23.64 -10.49 -10.52
C LYS A 125 22.25 -10.12 -11.01
N GLU A 126 22.07 -10.10 -12.32
CA GLU A 126 20.74 -10.04 -12.92
C GLU A 126 20.01 -11.37 -12.65
N ILE A 127 18.74 -11.27 -12.24
CA ILE A 127 17.88 -12.43 -11.94
C ILE A 127 16.61 -12.38 -12.78
N GLY A 128 16.08 -13.55 -13.08
CA GLY A 128 14.97 -13.69 -14.02
C GLY A 128 15.44 -13.80 -15.47
N HIS A 129 14.51 -14.18 -16.33
CA HIS A 129 14.70 -14.22 -17.78
C HIS A 129 13.85 -13.11 -18.43
N SER A 130 13.92 -12.94 -19.74
CA SER A 130 13.05 -12.05 -20.53
C SER A 130 11.57 -12.48 -20.58
N GLY A 131 11.14 -13.35 -19.65
CA GLY A 131 9.85 -14.00 -19.62
C GLY A 131 8.76 -13.22 -18.89
N LYS A 132 7.59 -13.87 -18.76
CA LYS A 132 6.39 -13.28 -18.16
C LYS A 132 6.41 -13.23 -16.63
N TYR A 133 7.35 -13.91 -15.99
CA TYR A 133 7.43 -14.02 -14.53
C TYR A 133 8.89 -14.12 -14.07
N LEU A 134 9.16 -13.67 -12.83
CA LEU A 134 10.47 -13.78 -12.21
C LEU A 134 10.77 -15.19 -11.69
N TYR A 135 9.75 -15.83 -11.12
CA TYR A 135 9.83 -17.16 -10.54
C TYR A 135 8.63 -18.01 -10.98
N PRO A 136 8.74 -19.35 -11.01
CA PRO A 136 7.60 -20.22 -11.31
C PRO A 136 6.45 -19.99 -10.33
N VAL A 137 5.31 -19.51 -10.86
CA VAL A 137 4.18 -19.03 -10.06
C VAL A 137 3.54 -20.12 -9.19
N HIS A 138 3.48 -21.35 -9.69
CA HIS A 138 2.97 -22.49 -8.92
C HIS A 138 3.85 -22.78 -7.70
N GLN A 139 5.17 -22.82 -7.88
CA GLN A 139 6.12 -23.05 -6.79
C GLN A 139 6.08 -21.91 -5.77
N LEU A 140 5.96 -20.65 -6.23
CA LEU A 140 5.76 -19.50 -5.35
C LEU A 140 4.50 -19.66 -4.50
N SER A 141 3.40 -20.07 -5.12
CA SER A 141 2.10 -20.22 -4.47
C SER A 141 2.12 -21.30 -3.40
N ASP A 142 2.69 -22.47 -3.71
CA ASP A 142 2.80 -23.59 -2.78
C ASP A 142 3.74 -23.29 -1.61
N THR A 143 4.89 -22.68 -1.90
CA THR A 143 5.87 -22.31 -0.87
C THR A 143 5.30 -21.24 0.07
N PHE A 144 4.63 -20.23 -0.49
CA PHE A 144 3.99 -19.19 0.30
C PHE A 144 2.88 -19.76 1.18
N LYS A 145 2.00 -20.60 0.62
CA LYS A 145 0.94 -21.30 1.34
C LYS A 145 1.52 -22.08 2.53
N GLY A 146 2.55 -22.90 2.28
CA GLY A 146 3.22 -23.68 3.32
C GLY A 146 3.77 -22.80 4.44
N LYS A 147 4.61 -21.81 4.10
CA LYS A 147 5.24 -20.89 5.06
C LYS A 147 4.22 -20.10 5.89
N PHE A 148 3.17 -19.61 5.24
CA PHE A 148 2.13 -18.83 5.90
C PHE A 148 1.32 -19.69 6.88
N LEU A 149 0.75 -20.81 6.41
CA LEU A 149 -0.13 -21.65 7.23
C LEU A 149 0.62 -22.29 8.41
N ASP A 150 1.87 -22.70 8.19
CA ASP A 150 2.73 -23.23 9.25
C ASP A 150 3.00 -22.18 10.34
N SER A 151 3.35 -20.97 9.95
CA SER A 151 3.57 -19.86 10.89
C SER A 151 2.29 -19.44 11.60
N LEU A 152 1.15 -19.42 10.90
CA LEU A 152 -0.16 -19.12 11.48
C LEU A 152 -0.57 -20.17 12.51
N LYS A 153 -0.43 -21.47 12.18
CA LYS A 153 -0.70 -22.56 13.13
C LYS A 153 0.15 -22.45 14.38
N ARG A 154 1.46 -22.16 14.24
CA ARG A 154 2.34 -21.95 15.40
C ARG A 154 1.90 -20.77 16.27
N ALA A 155 1.54 -19.65 15.67
CA ALA A 155 1.08 -18.47 16.40
C ALA A 155 -0.21 -18.75 17.18
N LEU A 156 -1.19 -19.40 16.54
CA LEU A 156 -2.45 -19.77 17.18
C LEU A 156 -2.25 -20.79 18.31
N ARG A 157 -1.39 -21.80 18.13
CA ARG A 157 -1.06 -22.75 19.22
C ARG A 157 -0.42 -22.07 20.42
N LYS A 158 0.47 -21.11 20.18
CA LYS A 158 1.12 -20.35 21.26
C LYS A 158 0.10 -19.54 22.08
N GLN A 159 -1.03 -19.17 21.48
CA GLN A 159 -2.12 -18.44 22.13
C GLN A 159 -3.21 -19.38 22.68
N ASP A 160 -3.08 -20.69 22.48
CA ASP A 160 -4.12 -21.70 22.76
C ASP A 160 -5.44 -21.46 21.99
N GLU A 161 -5.35 -20.82 20.82
CA GLU A 161 -6.51 -20.40 20.01
C GLU A 161 -6.68 -21.25 18.74
N LEU A 162 -5.80 -22.24 18.50
CA LEU A 162 -5.88 -23.06 17.28
C LEU A 162 -7.24 -23.77 17.17
N VAL A 163 -7.80 -24.23 18.29
CA VAL A 163 -9.10 -24.93 18.33
C VAL A 163 -10.23 -24.06 17.77
N LEU A 164 -10.15 -22.73 17.97
CA LEU A 164 -11.18 -21.78 17.51
C LEU A 164 -11.20 -21.61 15.98
N PHE A 165 -10.08 -21.93 15.31
CA PHE A 165 -9.89 -21.65 13.89
C PHE A 165 -9.40 -22.86 13.08
N ASP A 166 -9.31 -24.05 13.68
CA ASP A 166 -8.74 -25.21 13.02
C ASP A 166 -9.48 -25.53 11.72
N ASP A 167 -10.82 -25.51 11.74
CA ASP A 167 -11.65 -25.72 10.55
C ASP A 167 -11.31 -24.74 9.40
N LYS A 168 -11.09 -23.46 9.72
CA LYS A 168 -10.70 -22.43 8.74
C LYS A 168 -9.30 -22.69 8.20
N VAL A 169 -8.37 -23.07 9.06
CA VAL A 169 -6.99 -23.38 8.67
C VAL A 169 -6.95 -24.63 7.81
N GLN A 170 -7.64 -25.71 8.19
CA GLN A 170 -7.71 -26.95 7.39
C GLN A 170 -8.37 -26.71 6.04
N THR A 171 -9.42 -25.87 5.99
CA THR A 171 -10.02 -25.47 4.71
C THR A 171 -9.02 -24.71 3.84
N ALA A 172 -8.24 -23.79 4.42
CA ALA A 172 -7.20 -23.06 3.70
C ALA A 172 -6.06 -23.96 3.19
N TYR A 173 -5.74 -25.07 3.89
CA TYR A 173 -4.82 -26.11 3.39
C TYR A 173 -5.36 -26.83 2.15
N LYS A 174 -6.67 -27.05 2.05
CA LYS A 174 -7.30 -27.73 0.90
C LYS A 174 -7.51 -26.79 -0.29
N SER A 175 -7.63 -25.49 -0.04
CA SER A 175 -7.79 -24.47 -1.08
C SER A 175 -6.55 -24.34 -1.97
N GLN A 176 -6.79 -23.98 -3.23
CA GLN A 176 -5.75 -23.52 -4.16
C GLN A 176 -5.38 -22.08 -3.84
N TRP A 177 -4.08 -21.82 -3.70
CA TRP A 177 -3.56 -20.47 -3.46
C TRP A 177 -2.99 -19.95 -4.78
N VAL A 178 -3.16 -18.67 -5.04
CA VAL A 178 -2.69 -18.04 -6.27
C VAL A 178 -1.86 -16.82 -5.90
N VAL A 179 -0.57 -16.90 -6.22
CA VAL A 179 0.30 -15.74 -6.34
C VAL A 179 0.18 -15.24 -7.77
N HIS A 180 -0.08 -13.96 -7.96
CA HIS A 180 -0.08 -13.36 -9.29
C HIS A 180 1.29 -12.75 -9.58
N CYS A 181 1.80 -12.93 -10.79
CA CYS A 181 3.00 -12.25 -11.25
C CYS A 181 2.68 -11.55 -12.56
N GLU A 182 2.80 -10.23 -12.58
CA GLU A 182 2.78 -9.47 -13.82
C GLU A 182 4.19 -9.41 -14.42
N PRO A 183 4.31 -9.48 -15.75
CA PRO A 183 5.60 -9.35 -16.43
C PRO A 183 6.25 -8.02 -16.10
N SER A 184 7.58 -7.97 -16.27
CA SER A 184 8.35 -6.74 -16.16
C SER A 184 7.72 -5.65 -17.03
N MET A 185 7.10 -4.66 -16.38
CA MET A 185 6.59 -3.48 -17.08
C MET A 185 7.76 -2.64 -17.58
N ALA A 186 7.54 -1.83 -18.61
CA ALA A 186 8.53 -0.88 -19.11
C ALA A 186 8.88 0.12 -17.98
N GLY A 187 10.06 -0.05 -17.39
CA GLY A 187 10.63 0.82 -16.37
C GLY A 187 10.00 0.71 -14.97
N ALA A 188 10.82 0.97 -13.95
CA ALA A 188 10.41 1.07 -12.54
C ALA A 188 9.24 2.05 -12.31
N GLU A 189 9.16 3.09 -13.13
CA GLU A 189 8.19 4.18 -13.02
C GLU A 189 6.74 3.70 -13.09
N HIS A 190 6.44 2.81 -14.06
CA HIS A 190 5.07 2.33 -14.27
C HIS A 190 4.60 1.50 -13.08
N VAL A 191 5.47 0.63 -12.57
CA VAL A 191 5.17 -0.23 -11.42
C VAL A 191 5.02 0.59 -10.13
N VAL A 192 5.89 1.58 -9.92
CA VAL A 192 5.82 2.46 -8.75
C VAL A 192 4.57 3.35 -8.79
N LYS A 193 4.22 3.90 -9.96
CA LYS A 193 2.98 4.66 -10.15
C LYS A 193 1.74 3.81 -9.90
N TYR A 194 1.76 2.55 -10.35
CA TYR A 194 0.72 1.58 -10.07
C TYR A 194 0.62 1.28 -8.57
N LEU A 195 1.72 0.88 -7.91
CA LEU A 195 1.78 0.65 -6.46
C LEU A 195 1.32 1.87 -5.65
N GLY A 196 1.69 3.06 -6.12
CA GLY A 196 1.27 4.33 -5.57
C GLY A 196 -0.22 4.39 -5.28
N GLN A 197 -1.04 3.83 -6.17
CA GLN A 197 -2.50 3.78 -6.03
C GLN A 197 -2.96 3.00 -4.79
N TYR A 198 -2.15 2.07 -4.29
CA TYR A 198 -2.49 1.13 -3.21
C TYR A 198 -1.86 1.52 -1.86
N THR A 199 -0.88 2.42 -1.84
CA THR A 199 -0.07 2.73 -0.65
C THR A 199 -0.78 3.67 0.32
N HIS A 200 -1.41 4.73 -0.19
CA HIS A 200 -2.02 5.80 0.63
C HIS A 200 -3.54 5.91 0.47
N ARG A 201 -4.13 5.16 -0.46
CA ARG A 201 -5.59 5.02 -0.52
C ARG A 201 -6.06 4.06 0.56
N VAL A 202 -7.33 4.19 0.88
CA VAL A 202 -8.08 3.39 1.86
C VAL A 202 -9.16 2.64 1.09
N ALA A 203 -9.97 1.84 1.78
CA ALA A 203 -11.08 1.04 1.25
C ALA A 203 -11.85 1.70 0.08
N ILE A 204 -12.07 3.02 0.17
CA ILE A 204 -12.83 3.81 -0.79
C ILE A 204 -12.24 5.20 -0.98
N THR A 205 -12.46 5.78 -2.16
CA THR A 205 -12.12 7.18 -2.48
C THR A 205 -13.40 8.02 -2.54
N ASN A 206 -13.32 9.33 -2.25
CA ASN A 206 -14.50 10.20 -2.30
C ASN A 206 -15.19 10.19 -3.67
N GLN A 207 -14.41 10.15 -4.76
CA GLN A 207 -14.94 10.08 -6.13
C GLN A 207 -15.77 8.82 -6.42
N ARG A 208 -15.61 7.75 -5.62
CA ARG A 208 -16.41 6.53 -5.78
C ARG A 208 -17.74 6.63 -5.07
N ILE A 209 -17.91 7.51 -4.08
CA ILE A 209 -19.18 7.72 -3.39
C ILE A 209 -20.04 8.61 -4.28
N LEU A 210 -21.19 8.09 -4.68
CA LEU A 210 -22.13 8.77 -5.56
C LEU A 210 -23.22 9.51 -4.78
N ASN A 211 -23.75 8.86 -3.74
CA ASN A 211 -24.85 9.42 -2.96
C ASN A 211 -24.82 8.91 -1.51
N ILE A 212 -25.29 9.74 -0.58
CA ILE A 212 -25.50 9.43 0.84
C ILE A 212 -26.85 10.00 1.24
N GLU A 213 -27.90 9.17 1.24
CA GLU A 213 -29.28 9.57 1.50
C GLU A 213 -30.02 8.46 2.25
N ASN A 214 -30.99 8.83 3.10
CA ASN A 214 -31.88 7.90 3.80
C ASN A 214 -31.14 6.77 4.55
N GLY A 215 -30.00 7.11 5.18
CA GLY A 215 -29.17 6.15 5.89
C GLY A 215 -28.40 5.15 5.01
N LYS A 216 -28.39 5.33 3.68
CA LYS A 216 -27.70 4.44 2.73
C LYS A 216 -26.56 5.16 2.03
N VAL A 217 -25.56 4.38 1.60
CA VAL A 217 -24.41 4.87 0.84
C VAL A 217 -24.34 4.13 -0.49
N THR A 218 -24.35 4.89 -1.58
CA THR A 218 -24.20 4.36 -2.95
C THR A 218 -22.81 4.71 -3.47
N PHE A 219 -22.07 3.71 -3.92
CA PHE A 219 -20.73 3.90 -4.47
C PHE A 219 -20.43 3.01 -5.67
N ILE A 220 -19.51 3.44 -6.54
CA ILE A 220 -19.07 2.65 -7.69
C ILE A 220 -18.14 1.53 -7.23
N ALA A 221 -18.45 0.29 -7.61
CA ALA A 221 -17.58 -0.87 -7.48
C ALA A 221 -17.39 -1.56 -8.84
N LYS A 222 -16.22 -2.20 -9.04
CA LYS A 222 -16.00 -3.06 -10.21
C LYS A 222 -16.53 -4.46 -9.89
N ASP A 223 -17.35 -4.98 -10.79
CA ASP A 223 -17.80 -6.37 -10.75
C ASP A 223 -16.87 -7.24 -11.58
N TYR A 224 -15.91 -7.91 -10.93
CA TYR A 224 -14.97 -8.79 -11.63
C TYR A 224 -15.63 -10.05 -12.19
N ARG A 225 -16.82 -10.44 -11.71
CA ARG A 225 -17.59 -11.55 -12.27
C ARG A 225 -18.25 -11.15 -13.59
N ASP A 226 -18.49 -9.85 -13.77
CA ASP A 226 -19.05 -9.27 -14.99
C ASP A 226 -18.04 -8.34 -15.69
N ARG A 227 -16.95 -8.93 -16.19
CA ARG A 227 -15.93 -8.27 -17.04
C ARG A 227 -15.30 -7.00 -16.43
N ALA A 228 -15.28 -6.89 -15.09
CA ALA A 228 -14.80 -5.72 -14.36
C ALA A 228 -15.57 -4.42 -14.67
N ILE A 229 -16.85 -4.53 -15.07
CA ILE A 229 -17.74 -3.39 -15.30
C ILE A 229 -17.93 -2.62 -13.99
N LYS A 230 -17.88 -1.29 -14.08
CA LYS A 230 -18.16 -0.39 -12.95
C LYS A 230 -19.66 -0.27 -12.77
N LYS A 231 -20.17 -0.70 -11.61
CA LYS A 231 -21.60 -0.63 -11.26
C LYS A 231 -21.79 0.12 -9.93
N PRO A 232 -22.89 0.88 -9.78
CA PRO A 232 -23.27 1.41 -8.49
C PRO A 232 -23.70 0.25 -7.57
N VAL A 233 -23.24 0.30 -6.32
CA VAL A 233 -23.61 -0.62 -5.24
C VAL A 233 -24.10 0.22 -4.08
N THR A 234 -25.27 -0.12 -3.55
CA THR A 234 -25.86 0.56 -2.39
C THR A 234 -25.79 -0.34 -1.18
N LEU A 235 -25.29 0.20 -0.06
CA LEU A 235 -25.27 -0.46 1.23
C LEU A 235 -26.00 0.38 2.27
N ASP A 236 -26.49 -0.29 3.31
CA ASP A 236 -26.87 0.38 4.55
C ASP A 236 -25.64 1.11 5.15
N GLY A 237 -25.86 2.27 5.77
CA GLY A 237 -24.79 3.09 6.34
C GLY A 237 -23.98 2.37 7.41
N ILE A 238 -24.63 1.54 8.24
CA ILE A 238 -23.94 0.75 9.26
C ILE A 238 -23.07 -0.32 8.61
N GLU A 239 -23.57 -1.03 7.59
CA GLU A 239 -22.79 -2.03 6.86
C GLU A 239 -21.62 -1.39 6.10
N PHE A 240 -21.82 -0.20 5.53
CA PHE A 240 -20.75 0.57 4.89
C PHE A 240 -19.65 0.92 5.90
N LEU A 241 -20.02 1.42 7.09
CA LEU A 241 -19.08 1.73 8.17
C LEU A 241 -18.37 0.47 8.66
N ARG A 242 -19.10 -0.63 8.91
CA ARG A 242 -18.53 -1.91 9.31
C ARG A 242 -17.48 -2.40 8.32
N ARG A 243 -17.76 -2.29 7.01
CA ARG A 243 -16.80 -2.60 5.95
C ARG A 243 -15.59 -1.68 5.98
N PHE A 244 -15.82 -0.38 6.08
CA PHE A 244 -14.74 0.59 6.16
C PHE A 244 -13.80 0.32 7.34
N THR A 245 -14.35 0.04 8.53
CA THR A 245 -13.56 -0.17 9.75
C THR A 245 -12.71 -1.43 9.72
N MET A 246 -13.08 -2.46 8.93
CA MET A 246 -12.23 -3.64 8.71
C MET A 246 -10.87 -3.30 8.09
N HIS A 247 -10.74 -2.13 7.46
CA HIS A 247 -9.52 -1.69 6.78
C HIS A 247 -8.70 -0.67 7.57
N ILE A 248 -9.16 -0.29 8.77
CA ILE A 248 -8.37 0.49 9.71
C ILE A 248 -7.29 -0.43 10.27
N LEU A 249 -6.03 -0.09 9.99
CA LEU A 249 -4.91 -0.92 10.38
C LEU A 249 -4.52 -0.68 11.84
N PRO A 250 -3.95 -1.69 12.54
CA PRO A 250 -3.56 -1.55 13.93
C PRO A 250 -2.67 -0.32 14.18
N LYS A 251 -2.77 0.26 15.39
CA LYS A 251 -2.00 1.45 15.77
C LYS A 251 -0.50 1.23 15.51
N ARG A 252 0.15 2.18 14.82
CA ARG A 252 1.58 2.12 14.43
C ARG A 252 1.96 0.91 13.55
N PHE A 253 1.01 0.29 12.86
CA PHE A 253 1.32 -0.81 11.95
C PHE A 253 2.00 -0.33 10.67
N VAL A 254 3.15 -0.93 10.32
CA VAL A 254 3.93 -0.59 9.13
C VAL A 254 3.33 -1.29 7.89
N LYS A 255 2.59 -0.52 7.08
CA LYS A 255 1.90 -1.00 5.87
C LYS A 255 2.85 -1.26 4.69
N ILE A 256 4.01 -0.61 4.67
CA ILE A 256 4.98 -0.68 3.57
C ILE A 256 6.31 -1.12 4.14
N ARG A 257 6.85 -2.23 3.65
CA ARG A 257 8.11 -2.81 4.11
C ARG A 257 9.10 -2.93 2.96
N ARG A 258 10.37 -2.72 3.24
CA ARG A 258 11.47 -2.84 2.29
C ARG A 258 12.38 -3.97 2.74
N TYR A 259 12.73 -4.85 1.81
CA TYR A 259 13.47 -6.07 2.09
C TYR A 259 14.68 -6.23 1.16
N GLY A 260 15.67 -7.01 1.62
CA GLY A 260 16.90 -7.33 0.89
C GLY A 260 17.60 -6.10 0.36
N ILE A 261 17.87 -6.06 -0.95
CA ILE A 261 18.56 -4.91 -1.58
C ILE A 261 17.82 -3.58 -1.47
N TYR A 262 16.52 -3.58 -1.18
CA TYR A 262 15.75 -2.36 -0.92
C TYR A 262 15.77 -1.91 0.54
N ASN A 263 16.30 -2.72 1.46
CA ASN A 263 16.48 -2.33 2.84
C ASN A 263 17.36 -1.07 2.92
N HIS A 264 16.96 -0.09 3.72
CA HIS A 264 17.67 1.18 3.85
C HIS A 264 19.15 1.03 4.24
N THR A 265 19.46 0.08 5.12
CA THR A 265 20.84 -0.16 5.55
C THR A 265 21.69 -0.73 4.42
N VAL A 266 21.16 -1.70 3.68
CA VAL A 266 21.84 -2.29 2.52
C VAL A 266 22.02 -1.23 1.43
N LYS A 267 20.98 -0.44 1.17
CA LYS A 267 21.01 0.64 0.19
C LYS A 267 22.04 1.72 0.53
N ARG A 268 22.15 2.13 1.80
CA ARG A 268 23.13 3.13 2.23
C ARG A 268 24.57 2.63 2.05
N ASN A 269 24.79 1.33 2.18
CA ASN A 269 26.10 0.70 2.09
C ASN A 269 26.34 -0.01 0.75
N MET A 270 25.50 0.26 -0.26
CA MET A 270 25.52 -0.43 -1.55
C MET A 270 26.88 -0.25 -2.26
N SER A 271 27.43 0.96 -2.26
CA SER A 271 28.75 1.24 -2.84
C SER A 271 29.92 0.64 -2.08
N LEU A 272 29.72 0.26 -0.82
CA LEU A 272 30.74 -0.36 0.04
C LEU A 272 30.69 -1.89 -0.01
N ARG A 273 29.55 -2.45 -0.42
CA ARG A 273 29.30 -3.89 -0.39
C ARG A 273 29.40 -4.55 -1.75
N PHE A 274 29.25 -3.83 -2.85
CA PHE A 274 29.14 -4.45 -4.16
C PHE A 274 30.18 -3.92 -5.15
N THR A 275 30.89 -4.82 -5.82
CA THR A 275 31.76 -4.52 -6.97
C THR A 275 30.89 -4.25 -8.19
N SER A 276 30.83 -3.00 -8.66
CA SER A 276 30.11 -2.68 -9.89
C SER A 276 31.09 -2.47 -11.04
N GLU A 277 31.25 -3.46 -11.92
CA GLU A 277 31.87 -3.26 -13.24
C GLU A 277 30.92 -2.60 -14.26
N LYS A 278 29.66 -2.36 -13.90
CA LYS A 278 28.68 -1.69 -14.79
C LYS A 278 27.78 -0.69 -14.07
N GLN A 279 28.33 0.16 -13.21
CA GLN A 279 27.70 1.47 -13.01
C GLN A 279 28.14 2.34 -14.19
N SER A 280 27.42 2.21 -15.32
CA SER A 280 27.52 3.20 -16.39
C SER A 280 27.23 4.57 -15.77
N SER A 281 28.29 5.36 -15.69
CA SER A 281 28.34 6.75 -15.32
C SER A 281 27.43 7.56 -16.23
N ASN A 282 26.16 7.66 -15.88
CA ASN A 282 25.28 8.73 -16.34
C ASN A 282 24.50 9.21 -15.12
N LYS A 283 25.19 9.92 -14.22
CA LYS A 283 24.51 10.96 -13.45
C LYS A 283 24.42 12.16 -14.37
N PRO A 284 23.23 12.57 -14.84
CA PRO A 284 23.09 13.91 -15.38
C PRO A 284 23.57 14.87 -14.30
N ASN A 285 24.40 15.81 -14.70
CA ASN A 285 24.85 16.90 -13.87
C ASN A 285 23.61 17.78 -13.58
N GLU A 286 22.80 17.39 -12.60
CA GLU A 286 21.68 18.20 -12.13
C GLU A 286 22.28 19.43 -11.45
N LYS A 287 22.30 20.54 -12.20
CA LYS A 287 22.49 21.89 -11.65
C LYS A 287 21.63 21.97 -10.39
N SER A 288 22.24 22.32 -9.25
CA SER A 288 21.55 22.44 -7.97
C SER A 288 20.50 23.55 -8.06
N LEU A 289 19.31 23.19 -8.51
CA LEU A 289 18.11 23.97 -8.25
C LEU A 289 17.95 24.05 -6.73
N SER A 290 17.53 25.20 -6.24
CA SER A 290 17.15 25.32 -4.83
C SER A 290 16.10 24.24 -4.50
N PRO A 291 16.18 23.63 -3.31
CA PRO A 291 15.26 22.55 -2.96
C PRO A 291 13.82 23.05 -3.06
N GLU A 292 13.05 22.39 -3.92
CA GLU A 292 11.65 22.68 -4.19
C GLU A 292 10.86 22.72 -2.87
N THR A 293 10.05 23.75 -2.66
CA THR A 293 9.14 23.81 -1.51
C THR A 293 8.05 22.74 -1.62
N LYS A 294 7.44 22.33 -0.50
CA LYS A 294 6.33 21.37 -0.53
C LYS A 294 5.15 21.81 -1.41
N GLN A 295 4.91 23.12 -1.54
CA GLN A 295 3.85 23.68 -2.38
C GLN A 295 4.20 23.54 -3.87
N GLN A 296 5.42 23.92 -4.26
CA GLN A 296 5.91 23.74 -5.63
C GLN A 296 5.91 22.25 -6.01
N ARG A 297 6.38 21.38 -5.10
CA ARG A 297 6.37 19.93 -5.28
C ARG A 297 4.97 19.39 -5.49
N PHE A 298 4.00 19.87 -4.71
CA PHE A 298 2.60 19.50 -4.87
C PHE A 298 2.04 19.96 -6.21
N GLU A 299 2.31 21.21 -6.60
CA GLU A 299 1.86 21.77 -7.88
C GLU A 299 2.42 21.00 -9.06
N ARG A 300 3.72 20.71 -9.08
CA ARG A 300 4.37 19.92 -10.14
C ARG A 300 3.78 18.52 -10.27
N LEU A 301 3.54 17.84 -9.15
CA LEU A 301 3.04 16.46 -9.16
C LEU A 301 1.55 16.34 -9.44
N THR A 302 0.75 17.35 -9.07
CA THR A 302 -0.71 17.29 -9.18
C THR A 302 -1.29 18.18 -10.28
N GLY A 303 -0.49 19.11 -10.82
CA GLY A 303 -0.94 20.19 -11.69
C GLY A 303 -1.82 21.22 -10.99
N VAL A 304 -1.97 21.15 -9.66
CA VAL A 304 -2.86 22.03 -8.89
C VAL A 304 -2.04 23.07 -8.14
N ASN A 305 -2.13 24.31 -8.61
CA ASN A 305 -1.66 25.46 -7.87
C ASN A 305 -2.69 25.84 -6.79
N LEU A 306 -2.30 25.71 -5.52
CA LEU A 306 -3.17 26.05 -4.38
C LEU A 306 -3.39 27.57 -4.21
N SER A 307 -2.51 28.37 -4.79
CA SER A 307 -2.54 29.82 -4.76
C SER A 307 -3.42 30.41 -5.86
N LEU A 308 -3.85 29.63 -6.87
CA LEU A 308 -4.78 30.10 -7.90
C LEU A 308 -6.24 29.87 -7.52
N CYS A 309 -7.09 30.83 -7.84
CA CYS A 309 -8.53 30.74 -7.63
C CYS A 309 -9.15 29.69 -8.56
N ARG A 310 -9.90 28.75 -7.98
CA ARG A 310 -10.58 27.70 -8.78
C ARG A 310 -11.82 28.19 -9.53
N VAL A 311 -12.33 29.38 -9.19
CA VAL A 311 -13.51 29.98 -9.82
C VAL A 311 -13.10 30.77 -11.06
N CYS A 312 -12.31 31.83 -10.90
CA CYS A 312 -11.90 32.67 -12.03
C CYS A 312 -10.63 32.20 -12.74
N LYS A 313 -9.85 31.27 -12.15
CA LYS A 313 -8.58 30.72 -12.68
C LYS A 313 -7.44 31.73 -12.89
N THR A 314 -7.69 33.02 -12.73
CA THR A 314 -6.72 34.10 -12.96
C THR A 314 -6.22 34.73 -11.66
N GLY A 315 -7.11 34.92 -10.67
CA GLY A 315 -6.77 35.60 -9.43
C GLY A 315 -6.09 34.71 -8.40
N ARG A 316 -5.24 35.29 -7.53
CA ARG A 316 -4.61 34.54 -6.43
C ARG A 316 -5.47 34.50 -5.19
N MET A 317 -5.29 33.43 -4.43
CA MET A 317 -5.93 33.19 -3.14
C MET A 317 -5.05 33.74 -2.02
N ILE A 318 -5.56 34.73 -1.30
CA ILE A 318 -4.91 35.30 -0.11
C ILE A 318 -5.61 34.83 1.17
N THR A 319 -4.82 34.59 2.22
CA THR A 319 -5.35 34.26 3.56
C THR A 319 -5.84 35.55 4.21
N ILE A 320 -7.16 35.65 4.42
CA ILE A 320 -7.77 36.81 5.08
C ILE A 320 -8.08 36.56 6.56
N ARG A 321 -8.13 35.29 6.98
CA ARG A 321 -8.44 34.87 8.33
C ARG A 321 -7.97 33.44 8.56
N GLU A 322 -7.40 33.18 9.72
CA GLU A 322 -7.19 31.82 10.22
C GLU A 322 -8.33 31.44 11.17
N LEU A 323 -8.90 30.25 10.96
CA LEU A 323 -9.86 29.68 11.89
C LEU A 323 -9.11 29.10 13.10
N PRO A 324 -9.62 29.26 14.33
CA PRO A 324 -9.00 28.68 15.50
C PRO A 324 -8.90 27.16 15.35
N ARG A 325 -7.82 26.57 15.89
CA ARG A 325 -7.64 25.12 15.89
C ARG A 325 -8.64 24.46 16.81
N ILE A 326 -9.75 23.99 16.25
CA ILE A 326 -10.69 23.11 16.96
C ILE A 326 -10.05 21.72 16.97
N ARG A 327 -9.45 21.32 18.09
CA ARG A 327 -9.03 19.91 18.28
C ARG A 327 -10.30 19.07 18.40
N SER A 328 -10.30 17.88 17.82
CA SER A 328 -11.33 16.88 18.12
C SER A 328 -11.42 16.72 19.65
N PRO A 329 -12.63 16.65 20.24
CA PRO A 329 -12.77 16.49 21.68
C PRO A 329 -11.88 15.35 22.15
N GLY A 330 -11.10 15.60 23.21
CA GLY A 330 -10.24 14.59 23.80
C GLY A 330 -11.08 13.37 24.20
N TRP A 331 -10.42 12.21 24.29
CA TRP A 331 -11.02 10.93 24.72
C TRP A 331 -11.84 11.00 26.02
N SER A 332 -11.71 12.08 26.81
CA SER A 332 -12.52 12.35 28.01
C SER A 332 -14.02 12.45 27.75
N PHE A 333 -14.47 12.72 26.51
CA PHE A 333 -15.89 12.85 26.17
C PHE A 333 -16.65 11.51 26.05
N LEU A 334 -15.97 10.36 26.11
CA LEU A 334 -16.61 9.04 26.04
C LEU A 334 -16.73 8.34 27.41
N SER A 335 -16.52 9.06 28.50
CA SER A 335 -16.98 8.59 29.81
C SER A 335 -18.50 8.71 29.86
N PHE A 336 -19.20 7.69 29.37
CA PHE A 336 -20.59 7.46 29.71
C PHE A 336 -20.66 7.37 31.24
N GLN A 337 -21.14 8.44 31.87
CA GLN A 337 -21.59 8.36 33.25
C GLN A 337 -22.77 7.39 33.25
N ASN A 338 -22.53 6.19 33.78
CA ASN A 338 -23.59 5.31 34.24
C ASN A 338 -24.26 6.00 35.43
N THR A 339 -25.25 6.86 35.16
CA THR A 339 -26.24 7.24 36.15
C THR A 339 -27.44 6.33 35.96
N ASN A 340 -27.39 5.15 36.57
CA ASN A 340 -28.60 4.39 36.85
C ASN A 340 -29.40 5.18 37.89
N SER A 341 -30.64 5.52 37.52
CA SER A 341 -31.74 5.86 38.43
C SER A 341 -32.54 4.59 38.68
#